data_AF-A0A0P7V3V8-F1
#
_entry.id   AF-A0A0P7V3V8-F1
#
_cell.length_a   1.000
_cell.length_b   1.000
_cell.length_c   1.000
_cell.angle_alpha   90.00
_cell.angle_beta   90.00
_cell.angle_gamma   90.00
#
_symmetry.space_group_name_H-M   'P 1'
#
loop_
_entity.id
_entity.type
_entity.pdbx_description
1 polymer ?
#
loop_
_entity_poly.entity_id
_entity_poly.type
_entity_poly.pdbx_seq_one_letter_code
_entity_poly.pdbx_strand_id
1 'polypeptide(L)'
;MASISGMVSPVVAEQITGIWRAGACELILTGNAMRGAASASGNCQHGVENVAGWVIDTGQRTRIALLDQAGDELWAGVYTRAERLSGMSARGGALEFAR
;
A
#
# COMPACT_ATOMS: atom_id res chain seq x y z
N MET A 1 -27.59 8.06 23.12
CA MET A 1 -26.98 8.17 21.78
C MET A 1 -25.60 7.54 21.86
N ALA A 2 -25.45 6.30 21.37
CA ALA A 2 -24.15 5.67 21.25
C ALA A 2 -23.48 6.23 19.99
N SER A 3 -22.58 7.21 20.16
CA SER A 3 -21.68 7.59 19.09
C SER A 3 -20.74 6.42 18.85
N ILE A 4 -21.03 5.60 17.84
CA ILE A 4 -20.06 4.65 17.30
C ILE A 4 -19.01 5.50 16.59
N SER A 5 -18.11 6.11 17.36
CA SER A 5 -16.84 6.62 16.87
C SER A 5 -16.01 5.41 16.48
N GLY A 6 -16.32 4.84 15.31
CA GLY A 6 -15.41 3.96 14.59
C GLY A 6 -14.20 4.78 14.17
N MET A 7 -13.34 5.14 15.12
CA MET A 7 -12.05 5.75 14.85
C MET A 7 -11.26 4.76 14.01
N VAL A 8 -11.24 4.98 12.70
CA VAL A 8 -10.27 4.37 11.82
C VAL A 8 -8.93 4.94 12.27
N SER A 9 -8.19 4.13 13.02
CA SER A 9 -6.86 4.51 13.50
C SER A 9 -6.01 4.89 12.28
N PRO A 10 -5.28 6.02 12.34
CA PRO A 10 -4.40 6.40 11.23
C PRO A 10 -3.40 5.27 10.99
N VAL A 11 -3.19 4.96 9.72
CA VAL A 11 -2.17 4.00 9.30
C VAL A 11 -0.80 4.56 9.67
N VAL A 12 0.04 3.72 10.27
CA VAL A 12 1.43 4.07 10.62
C VAL A 12 2.42 3.19 9.85
N ALA A 13 3.63 3.69 9.60
CA ALA A 13 4.65 3.00 8.82
C ALA A 13 4.88 1.55 9.27
N GLU A 14 4.89 1.27 10.58
CA GLU A 14 5.14 -0.06 11.14
C GLU A 14 4.10 -1.10 10.72
N GLN A 15 2.89 -0.66 10.35
CA GLN A 15 1.85 -1.53 9.81
C GLN A 15 2.07 -1.84 8.34
N ILE A 16 2.76 -0.96 7.62
CA ILE A 16 2.91 -0.99 6.16
C ILE A 16 4.25 -1.56 5.75
N THR A 17 5.31 -1.32 6.50
CA THR A 17 6.62 -1.88 6.22
C THR A 17 6.61 -3.39 6.43
N GLY A 18 7.34 -4.11 5.58
CA GLY A 18 7.41 -5.57 5.59
C GLY A 18 7.25 -6.15 4.19
N ILE A 19 7.03 -7.45 4.17
CA ILE A 19 6.85 -8.23 2.94
C ILE A 19 5.36 -8.48 2.75
N TRP A 20 4.89 -8.21 1.55
CA TRP A 20 3.51 -8.29 1.11
C TRP A 20 3.42 -9.18 -0.12
N ARG A 21 2.37 -9.99 -0.24
CA ARG A 21 2.24 -10.96 -1.34
C ARG A 21 0.89 -10.88 -2.02
N ALA A 22 0.92 -10.93 -3.34
CA ALA A 22 -0.24 -11.05 -4.21
C ALA A 22 0.02 -12.17 -5.22
N GLY A 23 -0.42 -13.39 -4.91
CA GLY A 23 -0.07 -14.57 -5.70
C GLY A 23 1.45 -14.80 -5.75
N ALA A 24 2.03 -14.74 -6.94
CA ALA A 24 3.48 -14.89 -7.17
C ALA A 24 4.26 -13.55 -7.15
N CYS A 25 3.59 -12.43 -6.83
CA CYS A 25 4.22 -11.14 -6.63
C CYS A 25 4.59 -10.95 -5.17
N GLU A 26 5.84 -10.58 -4.90
CA GLU A 26 6.31 -10.17 -3.58
C GLU A 26 6.69 -8.69 -3.60
N LEU A 27 6.04 -7.91 -2.74
CA LEU A 27 6.23 -6.48 -2.56
C LEU A 27 6.89 -6.24 -1.19
N ILE A 28 8.04 -5.57 -1.20
CA ILE A 28 8.79 -5.24 0.02
C ILE A 28 8.67 -3.73 0.23
N LEU A 29 8.12 -3.35 1.37
CA LEU A 29 7.98 -1.95 1.77
C LEU A 29 8.92 -1.66 2.94
N THR A 30 9.77 -0.67 2.79
CA THR A 30 10.71 -0.21 3.84
C THR A 30 10.62 1.29 4.00
N GLY A 31 10.92 1.83 5.18
CA GLY A 31 10.87 3.26 5.43
C GLY A 31 10.36 3.60 6.82
N ASN A 32 10.03 4.86 7.05
CA ASN A 32 9.53 5.34 8.33
C ASN A 32 8.48 6.46 8.15
N ALA A 33 7.70 6.69 9.20
CA ALA A 33 6.65 7.71 9.24
C ALA A 33 5.58 7.58 8.15
N MET A 34 5.67 8.38 7.07
CA MET A 34 4.63 8.50 6.04
C MET A 34 5.11 8.14 4.64
N ARG A 35 6.38 7.74 4.45
CA ARG A 35 6.91 7.39 3.13
C ARG A 35 8.12 6.46 3.22
N GLY A 36 8.43 5.80 2.13
CA GLY A 36 9.60 4.94 2.07
C GLY A 36 9.88 4.38 0.69
N ALA A 37 10.83 3.45 0.66
CA ALA A 37 11.19 2.70 -0.53
C ALA A 37 10.32 1.46 -0.67
N ALA A 38 10.00 1.12 -1.91
CA ALA A 38 9.28 -0.09 -2.26
C ALA A 38 10.06 -0.82 -3.36
N SER A 39 10.05 -2.14 -3.29
CA SER A 39 10.54 -2.99 -4.39
C SER A 39 9.59 -4.16 -4.59
N ALA A 40 9.46 -4.59 -5.83
CA ALA A 40 8.64 -5.74 -6.17
C ALA A 40 9.48 -6.79 -6.89
N SER A 41 9.14 -8.05 -6.69
CA SER A 41 9.80 -9.19 -7.34
C SER A 41 8.79 -10.29 -7.66
N GLY A 42 9.17 -11.17 -8.59
CA GLY A 42 8.28 -12.22 -9.09
C GLY A 42 7.34 -11.72 -10.18
N ASN A 43 6.16 -12.33 -10.29
CA ASN A 43 5.18 -11.99 -11.33
C ASN A 43 4.14 -11.00 -10.78
N CYS A 44 4.49 -9.72 -10.81
CA CYS A 44 3.62 -8.63 -10.38
C CYS A 44 2.75 -8.13 -11.54
N GLN A 45 1.47 -7.91 -11.25
CA GLN A 45 0.52 -7.43 -12.23
C GLN A 45 0.41 -5.91 -12.19
N HIS A 46 -0.17 -5.36 -13.26
CA HIS A 46 -0.61 -3.97 -13.34
C HIS A 46 0.48 -2.90 -13.16
N GLY A 47 1.75 -3.22 -13.45
CA GLY A 47 2.84 -2.23 -13.40
C GLY A 47 3.54 -2.14 -12.05
N VAL A 48 3.09 -2.87 -11.03
CA VAL A 48 3.68 -2.88 -9.68
C VAL A 48 5.13 -3.39 -9.69
N GLU A 49 5.54 -4.14 -10.71
CA GLU A 49 6.93 -4.53 -10.93
C GLU A 49 7.89 -3.33 -11.04
N ASN A 50 7.39 -2.13 -11.37
CA ASN A 50 8.17 -0.90 -11.49
C ASN A 50 8.13 -0.02 -10.24
N VAL A 51 7.59 -0.53 -9.13
CA VAL A 51 7.48 0.24 -7.89
C VAL A 51 8.86 0.60 -7.34
N ALA A 52 8.99 1.83 -6.88
CA ALA A 52 10.21 2.35 -6.27
C ALA A 52 9.96 2.97 -4.90
N GLY A 53 8.74 3.44 -4.63
CA GLY A 53 8.39 4.09 -3.37
C GLY A 53 6.97 3.85 -2.92
N TRP A 54 6.70 4.22 -1.67
CA TRP A 54 5.36 4.27 -1.10
C TRP A 54 5.16 5.53 -0.26
N VAL A 55 3.91 5.96 -0.14
CA VAL A 55 3.51 7.09 0.70
C VAL A 55 2.15 6.81 1.34
N ILE A 56 1.98 7.22 2.59
CA ILE A 56 0.66 7.33 3.23
C ILE A 56 0.15 8.74 2.98
N ASP A 57 -1.03 8.84 2.38
CA ASP A 57 -1.70 10.12 2.13
C ASP A 57 -2.00 10.80 3.46
N THR A 58 -1.45 12.00 3.68
CA THR A 58 -1.59 12.74 4.94
C THR A 58 -2.97 13.38 5.11
N GLY A 59 -3.70 13.61 4.02
CA GLY A 59 -5.05 14.19 4.03
C GLY A 59 -6.11 13.16 4.39
N GLN A 60 -5.88 11.89 4.04
CA GLN A 60 -6.82 10.80 4.34
C GLN A 60 -6.31 9.81 5.39
N ARG A 61 -5.01 9.78 5.74
CA ARG A 61 -4.30 8.90 6.71
C ARG A 61 -4.69 7.41 6.73
N THR A 62 -5.47 6.98 5.76
CA THR A 62 -5.97 5.62 5.56
C THR A 62 -5.57 5.10 4.19
N ARG A 63 -5.18 6.01 3.28
CA ARG A 63 -4.77 5.71 1.90
C ARG A 63 -3.26 5.61 1.79
N ILE A 64 -2.80 4.59 1.09
CA ILE A 64 -1.42 4.31 0.76
C ILE A 64 -1.32 4.32 -0.77
N ALA A 65 -0.30 4.98 -1.30
CA ALA A 65 0.02 4.94 -2.71
C ALA A 65 1.40 4.31 -2.93
N LEU A 66 1.50 3.46 -3.94
CA LEU A 66 2.75 2.94 -4.49
C LEU A 66 3.13 3.79 -5.70
N LEU A 67 4.39 4.18 -5.77
CA LEU A 67 4.92 5.12 -6.76
C LEU A 67 6.04 4.46 -7.56
N ASP A 68 6.16 4.82 -8.83
CA ASP A 68 7.32 4.48 -9.65
C ASP A 68 8.52 5.42 -9.38
N GLN A 69 9.59 5.29 -10.16
CA GLN A 69 10.78 6.12 -10.04
C GLN A 69 10.57 7.59 -10.44
N ALA A 70 9.58 7.88 -11.30
CA ALA A 70 9.21 9.23 -11.68
C ALA A 70 8.32 9.91 -10.63
N GLY A 71 7.76 9.13 -9.70
CA GLY A 71 6.82 9.58 -8.68
C GLY A 71 5.36 9.44 -9.10
N ASP A 72 5.08 8.76 -10.23
CA ASP A 72 3.74 8.50 -10.70
C ASP A 72 3.09 7.37 -9.90
N GLU A 73 1.79 7.50 -9.63
CA GLU A 73 1.04 6.50 -8.87
C GLU A 73 0.83 5.23 -9.70
N LEU A 74 1.29 4.09 -9.19
CA LEU A 74 1.07 2.76 -9.78
C LEU A 74 -0.12 2.05 -9.16
N TRP A 75 -0.37 2.28 -7.87
CA TRP A 75 -1.45 1.68 -7.11
C TRP A 75 -1.81 2.57 -5.93
N ALA A 76 -3.09 2.56 -5.57
CA ALA A 76 -3.52 3.14 -4.31
C ALA A 76 -4.57 2.27 -3.62
N GLY A 77 -4.49 2.23 -2.30
CA GLY A 77 -5.39 1.42 -1.49
C GLY A 77 -5.29 1.73 -0.02
N VAL A 78 -5.81 0.83 0.79
CA VAL A 78 -5.89 0.99 2.24
C VAL A 78 -5.30 -0.23 2.94
N TYR A 79 -4.71 -0.01 4.10
CA TYR A 79 -4.38 -1.08 5.02
C TYR A 79 -5.61 -1.44 5.85
N THR A 80 -5.93 -2.72 5.86
CA THR A 80 -7.00 -3.28 6.68
C THR A 80 -6.41 -4.01 7.89
N ARG A 81 -7.17 -4.09 8.98
CA ARG A 81 -6.75 -4.79 10.21
C ARG A 81 -6.54 -6.31 10.04
N ALA A 82 -6.89 -6.86 8.87
CA ALA A 82 -6.65 -8.25 8.50
C ALA A 82 -5.28 -8.44 7.81
N GLU A 83 -4.33 -7.55 8.09
CA GLU A 83 -2.98 -7.58 7.52
C GLU A 83 -3.00 -7.65 5.98
N ARG A 84 -3.85 -6.80 5.38
CA ARG A 84 -4.09 -6.76 3.94
C ARG A 84 -4.07 -5.34 3.42
N LEU A 85 -3.35 -5.12 2.33
CA LEU A 85 -3.40 -3.93 1.49
C LEU A 85 -4.39 -4.19 0.36
N SER A 86 -5.53 -3.51 0.37
CA SER A 86 -6.57 -3.66 -0.66
C SER A 86 -6.72 -2.34 -1.43
N GLY A 87 -6.65 -2.40 -2.76
CA GLY A 87 -6.67 -1.20 -3.58
C GLY A 87 -6.82 -1.45 -5.06
N MET A 88 -6.58 -0.39 -5.84
CA MET A 88 -6.67 -0.40 -7.30
C MET A 88 -5.35 0.04 -7.92
N SER A 89 -4.95 -0.63 -8.98
CA SER A 89 -3.83 -0.18 -9.81
C SER A 89 -4.25 1.01 -10.69
N ALA A 90 -3.31 1.91 -10.97
CA ALA A 90 -3.53 3.03 -11.90
C ALA A 90 -3.79 2.55 -13.34
N ARG A 91 -3.31 1.35 -13.69
CA ARG A 91 -3.58 0.69 -14.98
C ARG A 91 -4.96 -0.01 -15.03
N GLY A 92 -5.74 0.04 -13.95
CA GLY A 92 -7.03 -0.61 -13.84
C GLY A 92 -6.90 -2.05 -13.35
N GLY A 93 -7.70 -2.39 -12.33
CA GLY A 93 -7.73 -3.71 -11.71
C GLY A 93 -7.59 -3.63 -10.19
N ALA A 94 -8.46 -4.36 -9.49
CA ALA A 94 -8.33 -4.54 -8.05
C ALA A 94 -7.13 -5.43 -7.76
N LEU A 95 -6.28 -5.01 -6.84
CA LEU A 95 -5.11 -5.76 -6.42
C LEU A 95 -5.01 -5.73 -4.91
N GLU A 96 -4.87 -6.92 -4.33
CA GLU A 96 -4.75 -7.11 -2.90
C GLU A 96 -3.44 -7.80 -2.56
N PHE A 97 -2.74 -7.27 -1.56
CA PHE A 97 -1.57 -7.91 -0.97
C PHE A 97 -1.86 -8.31 0.47
N ALA A 98 -1.41 -9.49 0.87
CA ALA A 98 -1.49 -9.99 2.24
C ALA A 98 -0.09 -10.33 2.77
N ARG A 99 0.09 -10.25 4.09
CA ARG A 99 1.29 -10.72 4.78
C ARG A 99 0.99 -11.96 5.62
#